data_AF-A0A933G724-F1
#
_entry.id   AF-A0A933G724-F1
#
_cell.length_a   1.000
_cell.length_b   1.000
_cell.length_c   1.000
_cell.angle_alpha   90.00
_cell.angle_beta   90.00
_cell.angle_gamma   90.00
#
_symmetry.space_group_name_H-M   'P 1'
#
loop_
_entity.id
_entity.type
_entity.pdbx_description
1 polymer ?
#
loop_
_entity_poly.entity_id
_entity_poly.type
_entity_poly.pdbx_seq_one_letter_code
_entity_poly.pdbx_strand_id
1 'polypeptide(L)' 'MFRSNLMRWAGAISLLVGGAAPPVLAAVRTVRVAAGLSRPVFVASPPGDTHRLFVLEQHVGRVRIIKDG' A
#
# COMPACT_ATOMS: atom_id res chain seq x y z
N MET A 1 -26.49 -1.68 66.81
CA MET A 1 -26.63 -2.92 66.01
C MET A 1 -26.27 -2.58 64.57
N PHE A 2 -24.99 -2.75 64.21
CA PHE A 2 -24.42 -2.37 62.92
C PHE A 2 -24.97 -3.25 61.79
N ARG A 3 -25.64 -2.65 60.79
CA ARG A 3 -26.00 -3.33 59.55
C ARG A 3 -24.95 -2.97 58.50
N SER A 4 -24.26 -4.00 58.01
CA SER A 4 -23.19 -3.95 57.02
C SER A 4 -23.72 -3.59 55.64
N ASN A 5 -23.26 -2.48 55.07
CA ASN A 5 -23.45 -2.14 53.66
C ASN A 5 -22.37 -2.86 52.83
N LEU A 6 -22.64 -4.11 52.47
CA LEU A 6 -21.90 -4.83 51.44
C LEU A 6 -22.35 -4.30 50.06
N MET A 7 -21.91 -3.09 49.71
CA MET A 7 -22.13 -2.52 48.38
C MET A 7 -21.24 -3.27 47.38
N ARG A 8 -21.89 -4.07 46.55
CA ARG A 8 -21.32 -5.00 45.57
C ARG A 8 -20.56 -4.22 44.49
N TRP A 9 -19.23 -4.24 44.52
CA TRP A 9 -18.41 -3.90 43.35
C TRP A 9 -18.41 -5.08 42.38
N ALA A 10 -19.40 -5.15 41.49
CA ALA A 10 -19.37 -6.09 40.37
C ALA A 10 -18.72 -5.38 39.17
N GLY A 11 -17.44 -5.66 38.96
CA GLY A 11 -16.67 -5.18 37.82
C GLY A 11 -17.26 -5.68 36.51
N ALA A 12 -17.41 -4.77 35.55
CA ALA A 12 -17.63 -5.11 34.15
C ALA A 12 -16.30 -4.89 33.41
N ILE A 13 -15.41 -5.89 33.44
CA ILE A 13 -14.30 -5.96 32.47
C ILE A 13 -14.93 -6.39 31.15
N SER A 14 -15.21 -5.42 30.27
CA SER A 14 -15.58 -5.71 28.89
C SER A 14 -14.33 -6.10 28.11
N LEU A 15 -14.24 -7.38 27.74
CA LEU A 15 -13.18 -7.89 26.88
C LEU A 15 -13.50 -7.48 25.43
N LEU A 16 -12.83 -6.44 24.92
CA LEU A 16 -12.81 -6.13 23.49
C LEU A 16 -11.99 -7.22 22.77
N VAL A 17 -12.66 -8.25 22.25
CA VAL A 17 -12.05 -9.19 21.32
C VAL A 17 -11.84 -8.45 20.00
N GLY A 18 -10.63 -7.96 19.78
CA GLY A 18 -10.20 -7.44 18.47
C GLY A 18 -10.16 -8.60 17.47
N GLY A 19 -11.18 -8.72 16.62
CA GLY A 19 -11.17 -9.66 15.51
C GLY A 19 -10.08 -9.27 14.52
N ALA A 20 -9.04 -10.10 14.38
CA ALA A 20 -8.07 -9.95 13.31
C ALA A 20 -8.77 -10.24 11.98
N ALA A 21 -8.97 -9.22 11.15
CA ALA A 21 -9.45 -9.41 9.79
C ALA A 21 -8.40 -10.23 9.01
N PRO A 22 -8.80 -11.23 8.21
CA PRO A 22 -7.86 -11.98 7.39
C PRO A 22 -7.18 -11.03 6.40
N PRO A 23 -5.89 -11.26 6.08
CA PRO A 23 -5.20 -10.43 5.10
C PRO A 23 -5.90 -10.56 3.75
N VAL A 24 -6.44 -9.46 3.25
CA VAL A 24 -6.96 -9.38 1.88
C VAL A 24 -5.77 -9.21 0.95
N LEU A 25 -5.50 -10.22 0.13
CA LEU A 25 -4.56 -10.09 -0.98
C LEU A 25 -5.19 -9.16 -2.02
N ALA A 26 -4.56 -8.02 -2.26
CA ALA A 26 -4.98 -7.12 -3.34
C ALA A 26 -4.75 -7.84 -4.68
N ALA A 27 -5.81 -7.98 -5.48
CA ALA A 27 -5.69 -8.52 -6.82
C ALA A 27 -4.87 -7.55 -7.68
N VAL A 28 -3.73 -8.01 -8.20
CA VAL A 28 -2.89 -7.22 -9.10
C VAL A 28 -3.26 -7.57 -10.54
N ARG A 29 -3.38 -6.55 -11.38
CA ARG A 29 -3.48 -6.72 -12.84
C ARG A 29 -2.35 -5.98 -13.52
N THR A 30 -1.89 -6.50 -14.65
CA THR A 30 -0.92 -5.82 -15.50
C THR A 30 -1.66 -4.95 -16.53
N VAL A 31 -1.11 -3.77 -16.79
CA VAL A 31 -1.55 -2.88 -17.87
C VAL A 31 -0.32 -2.56 -18.71
N ARG A 32 -0.46 -2.57 -20.04
CA ARG A 32 0.63 -2.17 -20.92
C ARG A 32 0.70 -0.64 -20.97
N VAL A 33 1.83 -0.09 -20.51
CA VAL A 33 2.08 1.35 -20.41
C VAL A 33 2.88 1.92 -21.59
N ALA A 34 3.70 1.08 -22.23
CA ALA A 34 4.51 1.45 -23.38
C ALA A 34 4.87 0.22 -24.24
N ALA A 35 5.24 0.47 -25.49
CA ALA A 35 5.77 -0.53 -26.42
C ALA A 35 6.85 0.09 -27.32
N GLY A 36 7.57 -0.75 -28.08
CA GLY A 36 8.61 -0.30 -29.00
C GLY A 36 9.83 0.31 -28.29
N LEU A 37 10.12 -0.14 -27.07
CA LEU A 37 11.33 0.22 -26.34
C LEU A 37 12.51 -0.62 -26.83
N SER A 38 13.69 -0.01 -26.96
CA SER A 38 14.91 -0.68 -27.43
C SER A 38 15.83 -1.02 -26.26
N ARG A 39 15.79 -2.29 -25.81
CA ARG A 39 16.63 -2.81 -24.70
C ARG A 39 16.52 -1.92 -23.44
N PRO A 40 15.31 -1.72 -22.87
CA PRO A 40 15.14 -0.92 -21.66
C PRO A 40 15.79 -1.63 -20.47
N VAL A 41 16.55 -0.88 -19.65
CA VAL A 41 17.31 -1.43 -18.51
C VAL A 41 16.99 -0.78 -17.18
N PHE A 42 16.35 0.38 -17.19
CA PHE A 42 15.94 1.08 -15.98
C PHE A 42 14.69 1.91 -16.24
N VAL A 43 13.82 2.02 -15.23
CA VAL A 43 12.65 2.89 -15.23
C VAL A 43 12.51 3.55 -13.86
N ALA A 44 12.19 4.84 -13.85
CA ALA A 44 11.88 5.57 -12.63
C ALA A 44 10.85 6.67 -12.88
N SER A 45 10.16 7.06 -11.82
CA SER A 45 9.46 8.34 -11.74
C SER A 45 10.07 9.18 -10.61
N PRO A 46 10.32 10.49 -10.81
CA PRO A 46 10.68 11.39 -9.72
C PRO A 46 9.61 11.39 -8.59
N PRO A 47 10.01 11.57 -7.32
CA PRO A 47 9.04 11.71 -6.23
C PRO A 47 8.01 12.81 -6.51
N GLY A 48 6.72 12.49 -6.38
CA GLY A 48 5.61 13.41 -6.65
C GLY A 48 5.19 13.54 -8.12
N ASP A 49 5.96 12.99 -9.06
CA ASP A 49 5.57 12.93 -10.47
C ASP A 49 4.77 11.65 -10.72
N THR A 50 3.46 11.78 -10.94
CA THR A 50 2.57 10.65 -11.24
C THR A 50 2.25 10.54 -12.72
N HIS A 51 2.83 11.40 -13.56
CA HIS A 51 2.47 11.55 -14.96
C HIS A 51 3.58 11.14 -15.91
N ARG A 52 4.80 10.89 -15.43
CA ARG A 52 5.92 10.60 -16.32
C ARG A 52 6.76 9.43 -15.84
N LEU A 53 7.08 8.54 -16.78
CA LEU A 53 8.08 7.49 -16.59
C LEU A 53 9.31 7.81 -17.44
N PHE A 54 10.49 7.71 -16.83
CA PHE A 54 11.79 7.90 -17.47
C PHE A 54 12.43 6.54 -17.67
N VAL A 55 12.57 6.11 -18.94
CA VAL A 55 13.09 4.79 -19.29
C VAL A 55 14.46 4.92 -19.95
N LEU A 56 15.47 4.26 -19.39
CA LEU A 56 16.82 4.17 -19.98
C LEU A 56 16.88 3.02 -20.99
N GLU A 57 17.22 3.34 -22.24
CA GLU A 57 17.43 2.36 -23.32
C GLU A 57 18.93 2.12 -23.56
N GLN A 58 19.39 0.88 -23.36
CA GLN A 58 20.83 0.53 -23.42
C GLN A 58 21.44 0.69 -24.81
N HIS A 59 20.67 0.44 -25.88
CA HIS A 59 21.21 0.36 -27.24
C HIS A 59 21.95 1.64 -27.68
N VAL A 60 21.39 2.81 -27.31
CA VAL A 60 21.94 4.13 -27.67
C VAL A 60 22.13 5.04 -26.45
N GLY A 61 21.90 4.53 -25.23
CA GLY A 61 22.02 5.31 -23.99
C GLY A 61 21.02 6.45 -23.84
N ARG A 62 19.86 6.40 -24.52
CA ARG A 62 18.86 7.48 -24.46
C ARG A 62 17.85 7.25 -23.33
N VAL A 63 17.36 8.36 -22.77
CA VAL A 63 16.22 8.36 -21.86
C VAL A 63 14.97 8.74 -22.63
N ARG A 64 13.96 7.87 -22.61
CA ARG A 64 12.62 8.16 -23.15
C ARG A 64 11.68 8.55 -22.04
N ILE A 65 10.85 9.56 -22.30
CA ILE A 65 9.79 9.99 -21.38
C ILE A 65 8.47 9.46 -21.90
N ILE A 66 7.81 8.61 -21.11
CA ILE A 66 6.43 8.17 -21.34
C ILE A 66 5.53 9.05 -20.49
N LYS A 67 4.51 9.65 -21.10
CA LYS A 67 3.53 10.48 -20.39
C LYS A 67 2.29 9.64 -20.10
N ASP A 68 1.74 9.83 -18.90
CA ASP A 68 0.53 9.18 -18.40
C ASP A 68 0.59 7.64 -18.55
N GLY A 69 1.79 7.09 -18.33
CA GLY A 69 2.12 5.67 -18.43
C GLY A 69 1.89 4.93 -17.14
#